data_AF-A0A8H2LBP9-F1
#
_entry.id   AF-A0A8H2LBP9-F1
#
_cell.length_a   1.000
_cell.length_b   1.000
_cell.length_c   1.000
_cell.angle_alpha   90.00
_cell.angle_beta   90.00
_cell.angle_gamma   90.00
#
_symmetry.space_group_name_H-M   'P 1'
#
loop_
_entity.id
_entity.type
_entity.pdbx_description
1 polymer ?
#
loop_
_entity_poly.entity_id
_entity_poly.type
_entity_poly.pdbx_seq_one_letter_code
_entity_poly.pdbx_strand_id
1 'polypeptide(L)'
;MKTILLICSGLLLLSIANLPIGYYTFLRIIVTIGAVTIIVKEYQGELNFWLIVFGLIAILFNPIIPVYFNNKSVWVPIDIIVAILFGIKSLTLKRK
;
A
#
# COMPACT_ATOMS: atom_id res chain seq x y z
N MET A 1 -2.91 -13.93 -3.29
CA MET A 1 -3.01 -12.49 -3.62
C MET A 1 -4.01 -11.74 -2.76
N LYS A 2 -5.31 -12.09 -2.73
CA LYS A 2 -6.30 -11.41 -1.88
C LYS A 2 -5.86 -11.28 -0.42
N THR A 3 -5.32 -12.36 0.15
CA THR A 3 -4.78 -12.37 1.52
C THR A 3 -3.67 -11.35 1.73
N ILE A 4 -2.74 -11.22 0.78
CA ILE A 4 -1.64 -10.24 0.85
C ILE A 4 -2.20 -8.81 0.91
N LEU A 5 -3.21 -8.52 0.09
CA LEU A 5 -3.84 -7.20 0.05
C LEU A 5 -4.62 -6.89 1.34
N LEU A 6 -5.30 -7.88 1.90
CA LEU A 6 -5.97 -7.75 3.20
C LEU A 6 -4.96 -7.56 4.34
N ILE A 7 -3.83 -8.26 4.31
CA ILE A 7 -2.73 -8.06 5.27
C ILE A 7 -2.19 -6.63 5.16
N CYS A 8 -1.92 -6.14 3.93
CA CYS A 8 -1.48 -4.75 3.72
C CYS A 8 -2.50 -3.75 4.28
N SER A 9 -3.78 -3.94 3.97
CA SER A 9 -4.87 -3.09 4.47
C SER A 9 -4.95 -3.10 6.01
N GLY A 10 -4.87 -4.28 6.64
CA GLY A 10 -4.88 -4.39 8.10
C GLY A 10 -3.68 -3.73 8.77
N LEU A 11 -2.47 -3.90 8.22
CA LEU A 11 -1.26 -3.27 8.74
C LEU A 11 -1.29 -1.73 8.56
N LEU A 12 -1.86 -1.24 7.46
CA LEU A 12 -2.07 0.20 7.29
C LEU A 12 -3.06 0.77 8.30
N LEU A 13 -4.13 0.06 8.65
CA LEU A 13 -5.03 0.52 9.72
C LEU A 13 -4.38 0.46 11.11
N LEU A 14 -3.52 -0.53 11.34
CA LEU A 14 -2.78 -0.65 12.59
C LEU A 14 -1.76 0.48 12.79
N SER A 15 -1.27 1.12 11.71
CA SER A 15 -0.31 2.23 11.77
C SER A 15 -0.85 3.51 12.43
N ILE A 16 -2.18 3.63 12.54
CA ILE A 16 -2.89 4.74 13.19
C ILE A 16 -2.50 4.81 14.68
N ALA A 17 -2.22 3.65 15.30
CA ALA A 17 -1.70 3.59 16.66
C ALA A 17 -0.29 4.18 16.75
N ASN A 18 0.13 4.56 17.97
CA ASN A 18 1.50 5.00 18.24
C ASN A 18 2.43 3.79 18.37
N LEU A 19 3.02 3.38 17.24
CA LEU A 19 3.90 2.24 17.11
C LEU A 19 5.37 2.66 17.04
N PRO A 20 6.33 1.76 17.36
CA PRO A 20 7.76 2.06 17.26
C PRO A 20 8.18 2.33 15.82
N ILE A 21 9.26 3.09 15.63
CA ILE A 21 9.76 3.50 14.30
C ILE A 21 10.02 2.29 13.36
N GLY A 22 10.44 1.16 13.91
CA GLY A 22 10.64 -0.08 13.16
C GLY A 22 9.37 -0.60 12.47
N TYR A 23 8.20 -0.35 13.06
CA TYR A 23 6.91 -0.71 12.46
C TYR A 23 6.70 0.00 11.13
N TYR A 24 6.99 1.31 11.05
CA TYR A 24 6.79 2.07 9.82
C TYR A 24 7.75 1.67 8.71
N THR A 25 8.95 1.21 9.07
CA THR A 25 9.91 0.63 8.11
C THR A 25 9.39 -0.70 7.57
N PHE A 26 8.91 -1.57 8.46
CA PHE A 26 8.27 -2.83 8.06
C PHE A 26 7.03 -2.61 7.18
N LEU A 27 6.18 -1.67 7.57
CA LEU A 27 4.96 -1.30 6.84
C LEU A 27 5.27 -0.88 5.41
N ARG A 28 6.28 -0.01 5.22
CA ARG A 28 6.76 0.41 3.90
C ARG A 28 7.13 -0.77 3.02
N ILE A 29 7.92 -1.71 3.55
CA ILE A 29 8.33 -2.92 2.81
C ILE A 29 7.11 -3.73 2.37
N ILE A 30 6.21 -4.04 3.29
CA ILE A 30 5.03 -4.88 2.99
C ILE A 30 4.09 -4.19 2.00
N VAL A 31 3.84 -2.90 2.18
CA VAL A 31 2.97 -2.12 1.28
C VAL A 31 3.58 -1.99 -0.10
N THR A 32 4.89 -1.73 -0.23
CA THR A 32 5.57 -1.71 -1.54
C THR A 32 5.50 -3.07 -2.22
N ILE A 33 5.75 -4.18 -1.51
CA ILE A 33 5.60 -5.54 -2.08
C ILE A 33 4.17 -5.76 -2.54
N GLY A 34 3.19 -5.43 -1.70
CA GLY A 34 1.77 -5.54 -2.03
C GLY A 34 1.40 -4.74 -3.30
N ALA A 35 1.89 -3.51 -3.40
CA ALA A 35 1.64 -2.66 -4.55
C ALA A 35 2.27 -3.21 -5.83
N VAL A 36 3.54 -3.62 -5.78
CA VAL A 36 4.24 -4.24 -6.91
C VAL A 36 3.53 -5.50 -7.38
N THR A 37 3.00 -6.33 -6.47
CA THR A 37 2.25 -7.53 -6.87
C THR A 37 0.97 -7.22 -7.65
N ILE A 38 0.32 -6.08 -7.37
CA ILE A 38 -0.82 -5.61 -8.17
C ILE A 38 -0.35 -5.09 -9.52
N ILE A 39 0.71 -4.27 -9.56
CA ILE A 39 1.25 -3.70 -10.80
C ILE A 39 1.59 -4.83 -11.78
N VAL A 40 2.36 -5.84 -11.34
CA VAL A 40 2.76 -6.97 -12.18
C VAL A 40 1.55 -7.76 -12.69
N LYS A 41 0.49 -7.89 -11.90
CA LYS A 41 -0.73 -8.61 -12.31
C LYS A 41 -1.61 -7.82 -13.28
N GLU A 42 -1.73 -6.52 -13.06
CA GLU A 42 -2.60 -5.65 -13.86
C GLU A 42 -1.94 -5.12 -15.13
N TYR A 43 -0.61 -5.21 -15.22
CA TYR A 43 0.10 -4.81 -16.42
C TYR A 43 -0.17 -5.81 -17.55
N GLN A 44 -0.98 -5.38 -18.52
CA GLN A 44 -1.29 -6.12 -19.75
C GLN A 44 -0.81 -5.38 -21.01
N GLY A 45 0.22 -4.53 -20.86
CA GLY A 45 0.73 -3.68 -21.94
C GLY A 45 0.08 -2.30 -22.02
N GLU A 46 -0.95 -2.03 -21.22
CA GLU A 46 -1.63 -0.73 -21.13
C GLU A 46 -1.63 -0.18 -19.71
N LEU A 47 -1.62 1.15 -19.59
CA LEU A 47 -1.81 1.84 -18.31
C LEU A 47 -3.28 1.88 -17.96
N ASN A 48 -3.65 1.23 -16.86
CA ASN A 48 -4.99 1.33 -16.29
C ASN A 48 -4.97 2.10 -14.95
N PHE A 49 -6.16 2.49 -14.50
CA PHE A 49 -6.34 3.25 -13.25
C PHE A 49 -5.64 2.58 -12.05
N TRP A 50 -5.79 1.27 -11.89
CA TRP A 50 -5.18 0.53 -10.78
C TRP A 50 -3.66 0.52 -10.85
N LEU A 51 -3.10 0.42 -12.05
CA LEU A 51 -1.65 0.40 -12.27
C LEU A 51 -1.02 1.75 -11.88
N ILE A 52 -1.68 2.86 -12.26
CA ILE A 52 -1.25 4.21 -11.88
C ILE A 52 -1.34 4.39 -10.37
N VAL A 53 -2.49 4.05 -9.77
CA VAL A 53 -2.72 4.19 -8.32
C VAL A 53 -1.71 3.38 -7.51
N PHE A 54 -1.52 2.10 -7.82
CA PHE A 54 -0.57 1.26 -7.11
C PHE A 54 0.89 1.61 -7.43
N GLY A 55 1.17 2.19 -8.60
CA GLY A 55 2.47 2.79 -8.91
C GLY A 55 2.81 3.95 -7.97
N LEU A 56 1.87 4.88 -7.77
CA LEU A 56 2.04 5.98 -6.82
C LEU A 56 2.19 5.50 -5.38
N ILE A 57 1.42 4.48 -4.97
CA ILE A 57 1.57 3.85 -3.65
C ILE A 57 2.96 3.23 -3.50
N ALA A 58 3.45 2.51 -4.50
CA ALA A 58 4.77 1.88 -4.48
C ALA A 58 5.89 2.91 -4.31
N ILE A 59 5.76 4.08 -4.96
CA ILE A 59 6.70 5.21 -4.81
C ILE A 59 6.61 5.80 -3.40
N LEU A 60 5.40 6.10 -2.93
CA LEU A 60 5.18 6.76 -1.63
C LEU A 60 5.68 5.92 -0.44
N PHE A 61 5.47 4.61 -0.50
CA PHE A 61 5.87 3.66 0.55
C PHE A 61 7.25 3.03 0.29
N ASN A 62 7.98 3.41 -0.75
CA ASN A 62 9.27 2.81 -1.08
C ASN A 62 10.25 2.90 0.11
N PRO A 63 10.77 1.77 0.63
CA PRO A 63 11.73 1.79 1.74
C PRO A 63 13.13 2.26 1.33
N ILE A 64 13.49 2.18 0.05
CA ILE A 64 14.83 2.57 -0.46
C ILE A 64 14.95 4.09 -0.55
N ILE A 65 13.88 4.75 -1.00
CA ILE A 65 13.80 6.21 -1.13
C ILE A 65 12.61 6.69 -0.30
N PRO A 66 12.76 6.79 1.03
CA PRO A 66 11.67 7.14 1.91
C PRO A 66 11.28 8.61 1.75
N VAL A 67 10.01 8.85 1.44
CA VAL A 67 9.39 10.17 1.58
C VAL A 67 9.16 10.45 3.06
N TYR A 68 9.66 11.58 3.57
CA TYR A 68 9.43 12.01 4.95
C TYR A 68 8.45 13.17 4.99
N PHE A 69 7.37 13.01 5.74
CA PHE A 69 6.57 14.13 6.21
C PHE A 69 6.96 14.45 7.64
N ASN A 70 7.16 15.73 7.95
CA ASN A 70 7.59 16.20 9.27
C ASN A 70 6.56 15.92 10.39
N ASN A 71 5.32 15.55 10.03
CA ASN A 71 4.24 15.33 10.98
C ASN A 71 3.51 14.00 10.71
N LYS A 72 3.41 13.16 11.74
CA LYS A 72 2.66 11.89 11.71
C LYS A 72 1.19 12.09 11.33
N SER A 73 0.59 13.22 11.70
CA SER A 73 -0.81 13.53 11.36
C SER A 73 -1.06 13.57 9.85
N VAL A 74 -0.03 13.75 9.02
CA VAL A 74 -0.13 13.67 7.55
C VAL A 74 -0.17 12.22 7.08
N TRP A 75 0.52 11.31 7.76
CA TRP A 75 0.54 9.88 7.40
C TRP A 75 -0.78 9.17 7.70
N VAL A 76 -1.47 9.53 8.80
CA VAL A 76 -2.74 8.89 9.18
C VAL A 76 -3.78 8.87 8.05
N PRO A 77 -4.15 10.01 7.41
CA PRO A 77 -5.11 9.99 6.31
C PRO A 77 -4.59 9.23 5.08
N ILE A 78 -3.28 9.30 4.80
CA ILE A 78 -2.65 8.55 3.70
C ILE A 78 -2.82 7.05 3.94
N ASP A 79 -2.44 6.58 5.13
CA ASP A 79 -2.49 5.15 5.47
C ASP A 79 -3.92 4.62 5.41
N ILE A 80 -4.91 5.40 5.86
CA ILE A 80 -6.34 5.05 5.75
C ILE A 80 -6.78 4.94 4.29
N ILE A 81 -6.46 5.93 3.44
CA ILE A 81 -6.84 5.91 2.02
C ILE A 81 -6.21 4.68 1.33
N VAL A 82 -4.94 4.43 1.59
CA VAL A 82 -4.22 3.30 1.00
C VAL A 82 -4.79 1.97 1.52
N ALA A 83 -5.16 1.88 2.80
CA ALA A 83 -5.81 0.71 3.36
C ALA A 83 -7.13 0.39 2.65
N ILE A 84 -7.94 1.41 2.35
CA ILE A 84 -9.20 1.29 1.61
C ILE A 84 -8.92 0.80 0.18
N LEU A 85 -7.94 1.38 -0.52
CA LEU A 85 -7.59 0.98 -1.88
C LEU A 85 -7.14 -0.49 -1.96
N PHE A 86 -6.31 -0.94 -1.01
CA PHE A 86 -5.93 -2.36 -0.90
C PHE A 86 -7.14 -3.25 -0.61
N GLY A 87 -8.04 -2.81 0.30
CA GLY A 87 -9.28 -3.52 0.62
C GLY A 87 -10.20 -3.68 -0.58
N ILE A 88 -10.52 -2.58 -1.26
CA ILE A 88 -11.33 -2.58 -2.49
C ILE A 88 -10.70 -3.49 -3.54
N LYS A 89 -9.39 -3.34 -3.80
CA LYS A 89 -8.71 -4.16 -4.80
C LYS A 89 -8.78 -5.64 -4.45
N SER A 90 -8.67 -6.01 -3.18
CA SER A 90 -8.81 -7.41 -2.72
C SER A 90 -10.18 -8.00 -3.04
N LEU A 91 -11.24 -7.22 -2.87
CA LEU A 91 -12.61 -7.64 -3.14
C LEU A 91 -12.88 -7.78 -4.65
N THR A 92 -12.45 -6.79 -5.44
CA THR A 92 -12.66 -6.78 -6.91
C THR A 92 -11.74 -7.76 -7.65
N LEU A 93 -10.65 -8.21 -7.05
CA LEU A 93 -9.73 -9.15 -7.69
C LEU A 93 -10.47 -10.45 -8.04
N LYS A 94 -10.68 -10.73 -9.33
CA LYS A 94 -11.23 -12.02 -9.76
C LYS A 94 -10.21 -13.12 -9.45
N ARG A 95 -10.68 -14.17 -8.78
CA ARG A 95 -9.91 -15.39 -8.51
C ARG A 95 -9.89 -16.15 -9.84
N LYS A 96 -8.80 -15.97 -10.59
CA LYS A 96 -8.47 -16.84 -11.73
C LYS A 96 -7.92 -18.15 -11.16
#